data_AF-A0A5B8MY44-F1
#
_entry.id   AF-A0A5B8MY44-F1
#
_cell.length_a   1.000
_cell.length_b   1.000
_cell.length_c   1.000
_cell.angle_alpha   90.00
_cell.angle_beta   90.00
_cell.angle_gamma   90.00
#
_symmetry.space_group_name_H-M   'P 1'
#
loop_
_entity.id
_entity.type
_entity.pdbx_description
1 polymer ?
#
loop_
_entity_poly.entity_id
_entity_poly.type
_entity_poly.pdbx_seq_one_letter_code
_entity_poly.pdbx_strand_id
1 'polypeptide(L)'
;MGKGTSGASSNQTSSAKVALILVGSSFGNVFADDVYNHGDYKFLITSNDGEKRHVTTMLIGLGGIPVIDYWLLTAQQSKRLQPLDDNLYIVANKDNIDEFEAWANDKYKKRLWCNEATKFDREYLNTLQDVAALVKSKGLDKDFTHLCIIDGNCCFSPDFNLTRIIEHSFIRDTDAITTFKMPKPSSIAGKLTNNTDKVVVHVDPNANSNPEVFAIDEAVSPSDAGNIPEDSYLMGNVYYVHANSVSALVEAANDKENVSISARFAAGSMVDFFRKRLKEGHKVYAHECKHVLCLNTLNQFKFADSFFKFYASQVRKAIEDQKQKHNDTNMAENFKTEFSATERKKKEMYEKYEKKLSQTNHIIPVYVVKQELARSTLDTDQIMSEFESHYATISQNQRNVTLTKGKSGAMQVQPQEKKYTLPQRFCDTSTWKHQPVKQHSVFTTTNSTYGLKAPSPQTMPGLFAGINGSFTTHFPGLYKSSGFNTAKTTSKVHKSLDDF
;
A
#
# COMPACT_ATOMS: atom_id res chain seq x y z
N MET A 1 -70.65 9.43 21.75
CA MET A 1 -69.31 10.01 21.52
C MET A 1 -68.27 9.03 22.04
N GLY A 2 -67.79 8.11 21.19
CA GLY A 2 -66.71 7.17 21.53
C GLY A 2 -65.45 7.57 20.78
N LYS A 3 -64.40 7.98 21.50
CA LYS A 3 -63.06 8.22 20.94
C LYS A 3 -62.37 6.87 20.78
N GLY A 4 -62.39 6.34 19.55
CA GLY A 4 -61.56 5.20 19.16
C GLY A 4 -60.12 5.65 18.93
N THR A 5 -59.22 5.32 19.85
CA THR A 5 -57.77 5.45 19.66
C THR A 5 -57.25 4.23 18.91
N SER A 6 -57.25 4.29 17.58
CA SER A 6 -56.55 3.30 16.74
C SER A 6 -55.04 3.59 16.79
N GLY A 7 -54.37 3.06 17.80
CA GLY A 7 -52.91 3.00 17.87
C GLY A 7 -52.39 1.96 16.89
N ALA A 8 -52.24 2.33 15.63
CA ALA A 8 -51.47 1.54 14.67
C ALA A 8 -50.00 1.65 15.08
N SER A 9 -49.50 0.69 15.88
CA SER A 9 -48.07 0.52 16.04
C SER A 9 -47.51 0.09 14.69
N SER A 10 -47.00 1.06 13.93
CA SER A 10 -46.18 0.76 12.77
C SER A 10 -44.99 -0.04 13.27
N ASN A 11 -45.04 -1.36 13.08
CA ASN A 11 -43.85 -2.21 13.14
C ASN A 11 -42.91 -1.73 12.04
N GLN A 12 -42.17 -0.66 12.30
CA GLN A 12 -40.96 -0.33 11.56
C GLN A 12 -40.03 -1.49 11.84
N THR A 13 -40.03 -2.46 10.94
CA THR A 13 -38.95 -3.43 10.83
C THR A 13 -37.68 -2.61 10.69
N SER A 14 -36.86 -2.59 11.74
CA SER A 14 -35.57 -1.92 11.74
C SER A 14 -34.80 -2.46 10.54
N SER A 15 -34.54 -1.60 9.55
CA SER A 15 -33.78 -2.00 8.38
C SER A 15 -32.45 -2.57 8.84
N ALA A 16 -32.13 -3.82 8.44
CA ALA A 16 -30.90 -4.47 8.83
C ALA A 16 -29.70 -3.57 8.49
N LYS A 17 -28.82 -3.36 9.49
CA LYS A 17 -27.68 -2.45 9.40
C LYS A 17 -26.42 -3.21 8.99
N VAL A 18 -25.47 -2.52 8.38
CA VAL A 18 -24.14 -3.07 8.07
C VAL A 18 -23.10 -2.29 8.84
N ALA A 19 -22.35 -2.95 9.73
CA ALA A 19 -21.20 -2.37 10.39
C ALA A 19 -19.93 -2.64 9.57
N LEU A 20 -19.15 -1.59 9.29
CA LEU A 20 -17.82 -1.68 8.71
C LEU A 20 -16.77 -1.75 9.81
N ILE A 21 -15.96 -2.81 9.80
CA ILE A 21 -14.86 -3.03 10.74
C ILE A 21 -13.55 -3.00 9.96
N LEU A 22 -12.70 -2.02 10.25
CA LEU A 22 -11.35 -1.91 9.72
C LEU A 22 -10.35 -2.45 10.76
N VAL A 23 -9.68 -3.56 10.45
CA VAL A 23 -8.78 -4.24 11.38
C VAL A 23 -7.35 -3.76 11.17
N GLY A 24 -6.92 -2.82 12.00
CA GLY A 24 -5.58 -2.22 12.03
C GLY A 24 -4.71 -2.69 13.19
N SER A 25 -5.08 -3.78 13.87
CA SER A 25 -4.38 -4.35 15.04
C SER A 25 -3.15 -5.20 14.69
N SER A 26 -2.74 -5.26 13.43
CA SER A 26 -1.50 -5.91 13.01
C SER A 26 -0.28 -5.23 13.63
N PHE A 27 0.69 -6.01 14.12
CA PHE A 27 1.95 -5.48 14.63
C PHE A 27 2.97 -5.19 13.51
N GLY A 28 2.76 -5.72 12.30
CA GLY A 28 3.68 -5.49 11.18
C GLY A 28 5.13 -5.92 11.46
N ASN A 29 5.38 -6.91 12.34
CA ASN A 29 6.74 -7.27 12.76
C ASN A 29 7.65 -7.69 11.59
N VAL A 30 7.14 -8.53 10.67
CA VAL A 30 7.90 -8.95 9.47
C VAL A 30 8.31 -7.74 8.64
N PHE A 31 7.39 -6.80 8.43
CA PHE A 31 7.68 -5.54 7.74
C PHE A 31 8.72 -4.72 8.51
N ALA A 32 8.55 -4.56 9.82
CA ALA A 32 9.43 -3.79 10.68
C ALA A 32 10.87 -4.34 10.63
N ASP A 33 11.02 -5.66 10.66
CA ASP A 33 12.30 -6.35 10.56
C ASP A 33 12.91 -6.17 9.18
N ASP A 34 12.13 -6.29 8.10
CA ASP A 34 12.59 -6.01 6.73
C ASP A 34 13.13 -4.58 6.59
N VAL A 35 12.38 -3.59 7.08
CA VAL A 35 12.77 -2.17 7.07
C VAL A 35 14.05 -1.97 7.86
N TYR A 36 14.13 -2.55 9.06
CA TYR A 36 15.30 -2.42 9.91
C TYR A 36 16.56 -3.00 9.24
N ASN A 37 16.44 -4.21 8.68
CA ASN A 37 17.54 -4.93 8.04
C ASN A 37 18.00 -4.25 6.75
N HIS A 38 17.06 -3.69 5.98
CA HIS A 38 17.41 -3.01 4.72
C HIS A 38 18.05 -1.63 4.97
N GLY A 39 17.69 -0.95 6.07
CA GLY A 39 18.25 0.34 6.47
C GLY A 39 17.56 1.56 5.85
N ASP A 40 16.83 1.37 4.74
CA ASP A 40 15.94 2.36 4.15
C ASP A 40 14.59 2.38 4.88
N TYR A 41 13.84 3.48 4.77
CA TYR A 41 12.47 3.60 5.34
C TYR A 41 12.35 3.44 6.86
N LYS A 42 13.45 3.61 7.62
CA LYS A 42 13.42 3.53 9.10
C LYS A 42 12.39 4.45 9.76
N PHE A 43 12.01 5.54 9.10
CA PHE A 43 10.95 6.45 9.56
C PHE A 43 9.56 5.80 9.64
N LEU A 44 9.36 4.64 9.00
CA LEU A 44 8.12 3.86 9.11
C LEU A 44 8.07 3.00 10.38
N ILE A 45 9.21 2.74 11.03
CA ILE A 45 9.25 1.98 12.28
C ILE A 45 8.88 2.92 13.41
N THR A 46 7.72 2.68 14.02
CA THR A 46 7.37 3.30 15.29
C THR A 46 8.01 2.49 16.40
N SER A 47 8.85 3.14 17.21
CA SER A 47 9.44 2.53 18.39
C SER A 47 9.69 3.61 19.42
N ASN A 48 9.04 3.49 20.57
CA ASN A 48 9.31 4.39 21.69
C ASN A 48 10.60 4.00 22.44
N ASP A 49 11.10 2.74 22.30
CA ASP A 49 12.18 2.22 23.18
C ASP A 49 13.20 1.27 22.51
N GLY A 50 13.39 1.30 21.19
CA GLY A 50 14.40 0.48 20.48
C GLY A 50 14.08 -1.03 20.37
N GLU A 51 13.45 -1.61 21.39
CA GLU A 51 12.97 -3.00 21.44
C GLU A 51 11.55 -3.15 20.86
N LYS A 52 10.77 -2.07 20.82
CA LYS A 52 9.35 -2.07 20.39
C LYS A 52 9.11 -1.75 18.92
N ARG A 53 9.93 -2.33 18.03
CA ARG A 53 9.73 -2.16 16.58
C ARG A 53 8.41 -2.78 16.17
N HIS A 54 7.56 -1.97 15.56
CA HIS A 54 6.34 -2.37 14.88
C HIS A 54 6.09 -1.38 13.74
N VAL A 55 5.21 -1.73 12.81
CA VAL A 55 4.77 -0.84 11.74
C VAL A 55 3.25 -0.92 11.67
N THR A 56 2.58 0.21 11.80
CA THR A 56 1.12 0.30 11.69
C THR A 56 0.70 0.29 10.22
N THR A 57 0.51 -0.90 9.65
CA THR A 57 0.33 -1.11 8.20
C THR A 57 -0.75 -0.22 7.57
N MET A 58 -1.88 -0.02 8.26
CA MET A 58 -2.99 0.82 7.77
C MET A 58 -2.66 2.32 7.69
N LEU A 59 -1.67 2.80 8.44
CA LEU A 59 -1.27 4.20 8.46
C LEU A 59 -0.05 4.48 7.56
N ILE A 60 0.53 3.44 6.95
CA ILE A 60 1.60 3.62 5.97
C ILE A 60 1.05 4.39 4.76
N GLY A 61 1.82 5.37 4.28
CA GLY A 61 1.48 6.14 3.09
C GLY A 61 1.80 5.41 1.78
N LEU A 62 0.80 5.06 0.98
CA LEU A 62 0.94 4.65 -0.41
C LEU A 62 0.74 5.86 -1.32
N GLY A 63 1.75 6.23 -2.10
CA GLY A 63 1.70 7.47 -2.88
C GLY A 63 1.52 8.73 -2.03
N GLY A 64 1.87 8.66 -0.74
CA GLY A 64 1.70 9.74 0.24
C GLY A 64 0.33 9.80 0.91
N ILE A 65 -0.58 8.83 0.66
CA ILE A 65 -1.89 8.75 1.30
C ILE A 65 -1.93 7.50 2.20
N PRO A 66 -2.34 7.60 3.47
CA PRO A 66 -2.51 6.44 4.35
C PRO A 66 -3.43 5.36 3.76
N VAL A 67 -3.10 4.08 3.93
CA VAL A 67 -3.89 2.95 3.43
C VAL A 67 -5.35 3.03 3.91
N ILE A 68 -5.57 3.39 5.17
CA ILE A 68 -6.92 3.54 5.75
C ILE A 68 -7.79 4.56 5.00
N ASP A 69 -7.20 5.61 4.44
CA ASP A 69 -7.96 6.63 3.71
C ASP A 69 -8.52 6.07 2.40
N TYR A 70 -7.78 5.17 1.73
CA TYR A 70 -8.32 4.47 0.55
C TYR A 70 -9.55 3.64 0.92
N TRP A 71 -9.54 2.98 2.08
CA TRP A 71 -10.68 2.20 2.55
C TRP A 71 -11.89 3.06 2.91
N LEU A 72 -11.66 4.17 3.61
CA LEU A 72 -12.72 5.11 3.95
C LEU A 72 -13.35 5.73 2.70
N LEU A 73 -12.55 6.05 1.68
CA LEU A 73 -13.06 6.56 0.40
C LEU A 73 -13.98 5.56 -0.28
N THR A 74 -13.59 4.29 -0.37
CA THR A 74 -14.43 3.26 -0.97
C THR A 74 -15.68 2.98 -0.12
N ALA A 75 -15.57 3.03 1.21
CA ALA A 75 -16.72 2.88 2.11
C ALA A 75 -17.74 4.01 1.97
N GLN A 76 -17.30 5.25 1.72
CA GLN A 76 -18.18 6.40 1.54
C GLN A 76 -19.08 6.27 0.30
N GLN A 77 -18.67 5.50 -0.71
CA GLN A 77 -19.47 5.24 -1.90
C GLN A 77 -20.64 4.28 -1.63
N SER A 78 -20.63 3.53 -0.52
CA SER A 78 -21.68 2.59 -0.17
C SER A 78 -22.83 3.27 0.57
N LYS A 79 -24.04 3.23 0.00
CA LYS A 79 -25.24 3.80 0.61
C LYS A 79 -25.63 3.10 1.91
N ARG A 80 -25.41 1.78 2.01
CA ARG A 80 -25.73 0.98 3.20
C ARG A 80 -24.87 1.29 4.41
N LEU A 81 -23.68 1.83 4.17
CA LEU A 81 -22.81 2.26 5.25
C LEU A 81 -23.16 3.67 5.75
N GLN A 82 -24.03 4.42 5.06
CA GLN A 82 -24.34 5.80 5.46
C GLN A 82 -25.38 5.88 6.60
N PRO A 83 -25.20 6.78 7.59
CA PRO A 83 -24.01 7.62 7.79
C PRO A 83 -22.80 6.80 8.24
N LEU A 84 -21.67 6.95 7.53
CA LEU A 84 -20.48 6.10 7.74
C LEU A 84 -20.01 6.10 9.20
N ASP A 85 -20.14 7.23 9.88
CA ASP A 85 -19.63 7.36 11.24
C ASP A 85 -20.31 6.38 12.17
N ASP A 86 -21.62 6.21 12.06
CA ASP A 86 -22.39 5.37 12.97
C ASP A 86 -22.15 3.89 12.76
N ASN A 87 -21.64 3.53 11.58
CA ASN A 87 -21.43 2.15 11.18
C ASN A 87 -19.94 1.75 11.13
N LEU A 88 -19.01 2.70 11.33
CA LEU A 88 -17.57 2.45 11.26
C LEU A 88 -16.99 2.09 12.63
N TYR A 89 -16.14 1.07 12.64
CA TYR A 89 -15.29 0.67 13.75
C TYR A 89 -13.87 0.45 13.24
N ILE A 90 -12.88 0.99 13.95
CA ILE A 90 -11.46 0.84 13.63
C ILE A 90 -10.82 0.11 14.80
N VAL A 91 -10.34 -1.10 14.55
CA VAL A 91 -9.68 -1.93 15.56
C VAL A 91 -8.20 -1.64 15.56
N ALA A 92 -7.67 -1.24 16.70
CA ALA A 92 -6.25 -1.01 16.96
C ALA A 92 -5.77 -1.92 18.09
N ASN A 93 -4.47 -1.98 18.27
CA ASN A 93 -3.85 -2.65 19.40
C ASN A 93 -3.22 -1.63 20.36
N LYS A 94 -2.73 -2.11 21.50
CA LYS A 94 -2.17 -1.22 22.52
C LYS A 94 -0.89 -0.53 22.08
N ASP A 95 -0.14 -1.14 21.17
CA ASP A 95 1.12 -0.59 20.67
C ASP A 95 0.91 0.52 19.64
N ASN A 96 -0.20 0.51 18.89
CA ASN A 96 -0.45 1.44 17.79
C ASN A 96 -1.69 2.36 17.94
N ILE A 97 -2.45 2.25 19.02
CA ILE A 97 -3.65 3.09 19.24
C ILE A 97 -3.31 4.59 19.21
N ASP A 98 -2.19 5.01 19.77
CA ASP A 98 -1.74 6.41 19.80
C ASP A 98 -1.53 6.97 18.37
N GLU A 99 -1.04 6.14 17.44
CA GLU A 99 -0.87 6.54 16.04
C GLU A 99 -2.22 6.75 15.35
N PHE A 100 -3.19 5.86 15.61
CA PHE A 100 -4.55 6.02 15.12
C PHE A 100 -5.23 7.24 15.73
N GLU A 101 -5.01 7.55 17.00
CA GLU A 101 -5.51 8.77 17.64
C GLU A 101 -4.88 10.03 17.05
N ALA A 102 -3.60 9.99 16.70
CA ALA A 102 -2.91 11.10 16.05
C ALA A 102 -3.40 11.34 14.61
N TRP A 103 -3.69 10.27 13.87
CA TRP A 103 -4.25 10.35 12.51
C TRP A 103 -5.74 10.76 12.51
N ALA A 104 -6.53 10.24 13.44
CA ALA A 104 -7.98 10.41 13.45
C ALA A 104 -8.41 11.83 13.86
N ASN A 105 -9.42 12.36 13.16
CA ASN A 105 -10.18 13.52 13.66
C ASN A 105 -11.14 13.12 14.79
N ASP A 106 -11.77 14.09 15.44
CA ASP A 106 -12.70 13.86 16.57
C ASP A 106 -13.85 12.89 16.23
N LYS A 107 -14.23 12.80 14.95
CA LYS A 107 -15.28 11.90 14.48
C LYS A 107 -14.82 10.45 14.44
N TYR A 108 -13.62 10.20 13.93
CA TYR A 108 -13.03 8.86 13.84
C TYR A 108 -12.44 8.39 15.17
N LYS A 109 -11.97 9.30 16.03
CA LYS A 109 -11.51 8.95 17.39
C LYS A 109 -12.55 8.17 18.19
N LYS A 110 -13.83 8.55 18.07
CA LYS A 110 -14.95 7.86 18.74
C LYS A 110 -15.21 6.45 18.21
N ARG A 111 -14.63 6.09 17.07
CA ARG A 111 -14.78 4.81 16.38
C ARG A 111 -13.58 3.91 16.54
N LEU A 112 -12.51 4.40 17.17
CA LEU A 112 -11.38 3.59 17.57
C LEU A 112 -11.81 2.64 18.69
N TRP A 113 -11.34 1.39 18.60
CA TRP A 113 -11.47 0.39 19.63
C TRP A 113 -10.13 -0.32 19.77
N CYS A 114 -9.59 -0.35 20.99
CA CYS A 114 -8.34 -1.03 21.29
C CYS A 114 -8.62 -2.44 21.82
N ASN A 115 -7.94 -3.44 21.28
CA ASN A 115 -8.01 -4.82 21.81
C ASN A 115 -7.13 -5.05 23.04
N GLU A 116 -6.44 -4.02 23.55
CA GLU A 116 -5.46 -4.05 24.65
C GLU A 116 -4.26 -4.99 24.46
N ALA A 117 -4.18 -5.69 23.33
CA ALA A 117 -3.10 -6.61 23.04
C ALA A 117 -1.81 -5.85 22.71
N THR A 118 -0.70 -6.36 23.23
CA THR A 118 0.66 -5.92 22.96
C THR A 118 1.39 -6.99 22.15
N LYS A 119 2.48 -6.59 21.50
CA LYS A 119 3.33 -7.51 20.75
C LYS A 119 4.06 -8.54 21.63
N PHE A 120 3.98 -8.44 22.96
CA PHE A 120 4.59 -9.39 23.88
C PHE A 120 3.60 -10.44 24.42
N ASP A 121 2.31 -10.26 24.15
CA ASP A 121 1.29 -11.21 24.56
C ASP A 121 1.47 -12.51 23.78
N ARG A 122 1.77 -13.60 24.50
CA ARG A 122 2.01 -14.92 23.90
C ARG A 122 0.79 -15.46 23.16
N GLU A 123 -0.41 -15.05 23.60
CA GLU A 123 -1.69 -15.36 22.98
C GLU A 123 -2.11 -14.17 22.12
N TYR A 124 -1.46 -14.01 20.97
CA TYR A 124 -1.82 -12.97 20.02
C TYR A 124 -3.26 -13.15 19.52
N LEU A 125 -4.16 -12.21 19.86
CA LEU A 125 -5.52 -12.20 19.30
C LEU A 125 -5.47 -12.09 17.76
N ASN A 126 -5.93 -13.07 17.01
CA ASN A 126 -5.97 -12.94 15.54
C ASN A 126 -7.15 -12.06 15.07
N THR A 127 -7.26 -11.83 13.76
CA THR A 127 -8.35 -11.03 13.16
C THR A 127 -9.74 -11.50 13.59
N LEU A 128 -9.95 -12.83 13.69
CA LEU A 128 -11.24 -13.40 14.13
C LEU A 128 -11.53 -13.03 15.59
N GLN A 129 -10.54 -13.15 16.48
CA GLN A 129 -10.67 -12.83 17.89
C GLN A 129 -10.84 -11.34 18.14
N ASP A 130 -10.11 -10.50 17.40
CA ASP A 130 -10.24 -9.04 17.45
C ASP A 130 -11.65 -8.58 17.06
N VAL A 131 -12.18 -9.12 15.95
CA VAL A 131 -13.55 -8.84 15.49
C VAL A 131 -14.57 -9.37 16.51
N ALA A 132 -14.41 -10.60 17.01
CA ALA A 132 -15.34 -11.17 17.98
C ALA A 132 -15.37 -10.37 19.30
N ALA A 133 -14.22 -9.91 19.79
CA ALA A 133 -14.12 -9.08 20.98
C ALA A 133 -14.80 -7.71 20.78
N LEU A 134 -14.60 -7.07 19.61
CA LEU A 134 -15.31 -5.85 19.24
C LEU A 134 -16.83 -6.08 19.18
N VAL A 135 -17.28 -7.14 18.50
CA VAL A 135 -18.70 -7.49 18.34
C VAL A 135 -19.37 -7.64 19.71
N LYS A 136 -18.76 -8.39 20.64
CA LYS A 136 -19.26 -8.53 22.02
C LYS A 136 -19.28 -7.19 22.76
N SER A 137 -18.20 -6.40 22.65
CA SER A 137 -18.06 -5.11 23.34
C SER A 137 -19.10 -4.08 22.89
N LYS A 138 -19.45 -4.08 21.60
CA LYS A 138 -20.39 -3.13 20.99
C LYS A 138 -21.82 -3.67 20.87
N GLY A 139 -22.06 -4.94 21.21
CA GLY A 139 -23.36 -5.59 21.15
C GLY A 139 -23.88 -5.81 19.72
N LEU A 140 -22.98 -5.95 18.73
CA LEU A 140 -23.36 -6.06 17.31
C LEU A 140 -24.05 -7.39 16.99
N ASP A 141 -23.85 -8.41 17.83
CA ASP A 141 -24.51 -9.72 17.76
C ASP A 141 -26.00 -9.67 18.10
N LYS A 142 -26.45 -8.66 18.84
CA LYS A 142 -27.85 -8.54 19.30
C LYS A 142 -28.74 -7.74 18.34
N ASP A 143 -28.13 -6.91 17.51
CA ASP A 143 -28.82 -5.90 16.70
C ASP A 143 -29.15 -6.37 15.27
N PHE A 144 -29.05 -7.68 14.97
CA PHE A 144 -29.16 -8.23 13.61
C PHE A 144 -28.31 -7.44 12.60
N THR A 145 -27.10 -7.08 13.01
CA THR A 145 -26.19 -6.26 12.20
C THR A 145 -25.28 -7.14 11.36
N HIS A 146 -25.27 -6.94 10.04
CA HIS A 146 -24.29 -7.58 9.16
C HIS A 146 -22.92 -6.92 9.38
N LEU A 147 -21.84 -7.67 9.16
CA LEU A 147 -20.48 -7.16 9.31
C LEU A 147 -19.78 -7.14 7.95
N CYS A 148 -19.17 -6.01 7.61
CA CYS A 148 -18.19 -5.90 6.54
C CYS A 148 -16.82 -5.71 7.21
N ILE A 149 -15.95 -6.71 7.11
CA ILE A 149 -14.65 -6.74 7.79
C ILE A 149 -13.57 -6.56 6.75
N ILE A 150 -12.64 -5.64 6.99
CA ILE A 150 -11.49 -5.37 6.14
C ILE A 150 -10.23 -5.51 6.96
N ASP A 151 -9.38 -6.48 6.59
CA ASP A 151 -8.04 -6.60 7.16
C ASP A 151 -7.09 -5.57 6.52
N GLY A 152 -6.53 -4.72 7.37
CA GLY A 152 -5.70 -3.58 7.02
C GLY A 152 -4.30 -3.89 6.49
N ASN A 153 -3.92 -5.17 6.39
CA ASN A 153 -2.62 -5.60 5.88
C ASN A 153 -2.48 -5.58 4.35
N CYS A 154 -3.52 -5.11 3.64
CA CYS A 154 -3.47 -4.95 2.20
C CYS A 154 -4.18 -3.68 1.75
N CYS A 155 -3.95 -3.32 0.49
CA CYS A 155 -4.74 -2.34 -0.24
C CYS A 155 -5.20 -2.96 -1.56
N PHE A 156 -6.37 -2.56 -2.04
CA PHE A 156 -6.84 -2.98 -3.35
C PHE A 156 -6.50 -1.93 -4.40
N SER A 157 -6.59 -2.32 -5.67
CA SER A 157 -6.51 -1.34 -6.75
C SER A 157 -7.60 -0.25 -6.63
N PRO A 158 -7.34 0.95 -7.17
CA PRO A 158 -8.29 2.08 -7.13
C PRO A 158 -9.68 1.84 -7.73
N ASP A 159 -9.85 0.79 -8.54
CA ASP A 159 -11.14 0.39 -9.14
C ASP A 159 -11.92 -0.62 -8.28
N PHE A 160 -11.40 -1.00 -7.12
CA PHE A 160 -12.09 -1.88 -6.19
C PHE A 160 -13.42 -1.26 -5.71
N ASN A 161 -14.49 -2.06 -5.80
CA ASN A 161 -15.85 -1.62 -5.52
C ASN A 161 -16.42 -2.36 -4.30
N LEU A 162 -16.19 -1.78 -3.11
CA LEU A 162 -16.70 -2.31 -1.85
C LEU A 162 -18.24 -2.37 -1.82
N THR A 163 -18.90 -1.36 -2.42
CA THR A 163 -20.36 -1.29 -2.49
C THR A 163 -20.95 -2.53 -3.17
N ARG A 164 -20.32 -3.01 -4.25
CA ARG A 164 -20.79 -4.22 -4.95
C ARG A 164 -20.80 -5.44 -4.04
N ILE A 165 -19.76 -5.63 -3.23
CA ILE A 165 -19.67 -6.74 -2.28
C ILE A 165 -20.81 -6.61 -1.27
N ILE A 166 -20.90 -5.47 -0.59
CA ILE A 166 -21.91 -5.24 0.45
C ILE A 166 -23.33 -5.41 -0.10
N GLU A 167 -23.67 -4.80 -1.24
CA GLU A 167 -25.01 -4.90 -1.82
C GLU A 167 -25.34 -6.32 -2.25
N HIS A 168 -24.41 -7.03 -2.92
CA HIS A 168 -24.68 -8.37 -3.40
C HIS A 168 -24.83 -9.37 -2.25
N SER A 169 -23.96 -9.29 -1.24
CA SER A 169 -24.05 -10.16 -0.06
C SER A 169 -25.29 -9.85 0.78
N PHE A 170 -25.64 -8.56 0.93
CA PHE A 170 -26.87 -8.16 1.60
C PHE A 170 -28.12 -8.69 0.87
N ILE A 171 -28.21 -8.53 -0.45
CA ILE A 171 -29.37 -9.00 -1.23
C ILE A 171 -29.49 -10.52 -1.21
N ARG A 172 -28.37 -11.24 -1.21
CA ARG A 172 -28.35 -12.70 -1.15
C ARG A 172 -28.60 -13.26 0.25
N ASP A 173 -28.52 -12.42 1.28
CA ASP A 173 -28.67 -12.83 2.68
C ASP A 173 -27.65 -13.91 3.09
N THR A 174 -26.42 -13.80 2.58
CA THR A 174 -25.38 -14.82 2.76
C THR A 174 -24.02 -14.25 3.11
N ASP A 175 -23.20 -15.12 3.70
CA ASP A 175 -21.79 -14.85 3.94
C ASP A 175 -21.03 -14.73 2.61
N ALA A 176 -20.04 -13.86 2.57
CA ALA A 176 -19.21 -13.70 1.39
C ALA A 176 -17.76 -13.37 1.72
N ILE A 177 -16.87 -13.75 0.82
CA ILE A 177 -15.45 -13.46 0.88
C ILE A 177 -15.01 -12.81 -0.43
N THR A 178 -14.00 -11.96 -0.38
CA THR A 178 -13.32 -11.54 -1.59
C THR A 178 -12.33 -12.61 -2.05
N THR A 179 -12.12 -12.71 -3.35
CA THR A 179 -11.10 -13.56 -3.94
C THR A 179 -10.36 -12.79 -5.02
N PHE A 180 -9.17 -13.25 -5.40
CA PHE A 180 -8.46 -12.73 -6.58
C PHE A 180 -7.74 -13.88 -7.26
N LYS A 181 -7.61 -13.81 -8.59
CA LYS A 181 -6.88 -14.83 -9.34
C LYS A 181 -5.40 -14.78 -8.98
N MET A 182 -4.78 -15.94 -8.82
CA MET A 182 -3.35 -16.00 -8.58
C MET A 182 -2.61 -15.34 -9.76
N PRO A 183 -1.77 -14.31 -9.54
CA PRO A 183 -1.00 -13.74 -10.63
C PRO A 183 -0.01 -14.78 -11.15
N LYS A 184 0.28 -14.75 -12.45
CA LYS A 184 1.25 -15.68 -13.06
C LYS A 184 2.56 -15.65 -12.27
N PRO A 185 3.15 -16.79 -11.87
CA PRO A 185 4.39 -16.82 -11.08
C PRO A 185 5.57 -16.09 -11.73
N SER A 186 5.54 -15.94 -13.06
CA SER A 186 6.53 -15.18 -13.84
C SER A 186 6.42 -13.66 -13.67
N SER A 187 5.22 -13.14 -13.38
CA SER A 187 4.94 -11.71 -13.18
C SER A 187 5.59 -11.18 -11.89
N ILE A 188 5.75 -9.86 -11.81
CA ILE A 188 6.31 -9.22 -10.61
C ILE A 188 5.30 -9.30 -9.47
N ALA A 189 4.01 -9.04 -9.75
CA ALA A 189 2.94 -9.28 -8.80
C ALA A 189 2.99 -10.71 -8.26
N GLY A 190 3.10 -11.72 -9.14
CA GLY A 190 3.19 -13.13 -8.77
C GLY A 190 4.33 -13.42 -7.79
N LYS A 191 5.53 -12.93 -8.09
CA LYS A 191 6.70 -13.10 -7.20
C LYS A 191 6.51 -12.44 -5.84
N LEU A 192 5.83 -11.29 -5.79
CA LEU A 192 5.56 -10.59 -4.55
C LEU A 192 4.40 -11.21 -3.77
N THR A 193 3.41 -11.79 -4.45
CA THR A 193 2.29 -12.50 -3.82
C THR A 193 2.67 -13.88 -3.30
N ASN A 194 3.60 -14.57 -3.96
CA ASN A 194 4.01 -15.94 -3.60
C ASN A 194 4.77 -16.05 -2.25
N ASN A 195 5.21 -14.93 -1.68
CA ASN A 195 5.93 -14.89 -0.39
C ASN A 195 5.00 -14.78 0.84
N THR A 196 3.71 -15.04 0.70
CA THR A 196 2.76 -14.93 1.82
C THR A 196 1.95 -16.20 1.95
N ASP A 197 1.57 -16.53 3.17
CA ASP A 197 0.64 -17.63 3.46
C ASP A 197 -0.67 -17.37 2.70
N LYS A 198 -0.86 -18.11 1.60
CA LYS A 198 -2.00 -17.94 0.71
C LYS A 198 -2.99 -19.07 0.91
N VAL A 199 -4.24 -18.68 1.11
CA VAL A 199 -5.35 -19.62 1.21
C VAL A 199 -6.05 -19.74 -0.14
N VAL A 200 -6.04 -20.96 -0.68
CA VAL A 200 -6.70 -21.28 -1.94
C VAL A 200 -8.20 -21.46 -1.70
N VAL A 201 -9.00 -20.78 -2.52
CA VAL A 201 -10.45 -20.84 -2.51
C VAL A 201 -10.91 -21.57 -3.76
N HIS A 202 -11.70 -22.60 -3.57
CA HIS A 202 -12.28 -23.36 -4.66
C HIS A 202 -13.70 -22.88 -4.94
N VAL A 203 -13.92 -22.42 -6.17
CA VAL A 203 -15.18 -21.85 -6.65
C VAL A 203 -15.62 -22.57 -7.90
N ASP A 204 -16.93 -22.62 -8.18
CA ASP A 204 -17.44 -23.20 -9.42
C ASP A 204 -16.89 -22.44 -10.64
N PRO A 205 -16.06 -23.06 -11.51
CA PRO A 205 -15.47 -22.39 -12.66
C PRO A 205 -16.49 -22.00 -13.73
N ASN A 206 -17.70 -22.59 -13.72
CA ASN A 206 -18.75 -22.31 -14.69
C ASN A 206 -19.63 -21.11 -14.31
N ALA A 207 -19.47 -20.58 -13.09
CA ALA A 207 -20.29 -19.49 -12.61
C ALA A 207 -19.78 -18.13 -13.13
N ASN A 208 -20.63 -17.46 -13.92
CA ASN A 208 -20.29 -16.19 -14.58
C ASN A 208 -20.04 -15.02 -13.62
N SER A 209 -20.64 -15.03 -12.42
CA SER A 209 -20.40 -13.96 -11.42
C SER A 209 -20.73 -14.39 -9.99
N ASN A 210 -19.84 -14.00 -9.08
CA ASN A 210 -19.92 -14.27 -7.65
C ASN A 210 -20.20 -15.76 -7.34
N PRO A 211 -19.29 -16.66 -7.71
CA PRO A 211 -19.49 -18.10 -7.60
C PRO A 211 -19.64 -18.54 -6.14
N GLU A 212 -20.34 -19.64 -5.93
CA GLU A 212 -20.40 -20.29 -4.61
C GLU A 212 -19.04 -20.94 -4.30
N VAL A 213 -18.57 -20.74 -3.07
CA VAL A 213 -17.35 -21.36 -2.56
C VAL A 213 -17.72 -22.76 -2.07
N PHE A 214 -17.04 -23.79 -2.58
CA PHE A 214 -17.30 -25.16 -2.14
C PHE A 214 -16.19 -25.74 -1.25
N ALA A 215 -14.97 -25.16 -1.31
CA ALA A 215 -13.88 -25.53 -0.40
C ALA A 215 -12.90 -24.37 -0.18
N ILE A 216 -12.26 -24.38 0.98
CA ILE A 216 -11.17 -23.47 1.35
C ILE A 216 -10.05 -24.32 1.95
N ASP A 217 -8.92 -24.37 1.26
CA ASP A 217 -7.76 -25.17 1.68
C ASP A 217 -6.97 -24.48 2.78
N GLU A 218 -6.01 -25.18 3.37
CA GLU A 218 -5.03 -24.55 4.25
C GLU A 218 -4.07 -23.66 3.48
N ALA A 219 -3.36 -22.80 4.22
CA ALA A 219 -2.34 -21.96 3.63
C ALA A 219 -1.28 -22.85 2.98
N VAL A 220 -1.05 -22.66 1.68
CA VAL A 220 -0.01 -23.39 0.96
C VAL A 220 1.33 -22.78 1.37
N SER A 221 2.27 -23.62 1.81
CA SER A 221 3.60 -23.16 2.20
C SER A 221 4.28 -22.46 1.00
N PRO A 222 5.16 -21.47 1.23
CA PRO A 222 5.88 -20.81 0.13
C PRO A 222 6.67 -21.79 -0.76
N SER A 223 7.14 -22.91 -0.19
CA SER A 223 7.80 -23.99 -0.95
C SER A 223 6.86 -24.73 -1.90
N ASP A 224 5.58 -24.81 -1.58
CA ASP A 224 4.56 -25.51 -2.36
C ASP A 224 3.79 -24.57 -3.30
N ALA A 225 4.06 -23.25 -3.25
CA ALA A 225 3.39 -22.26 -4.09
C ALA A 225 3.52 -22.53 -5.60
N GLY A 226 4.58 -23.24 -6.03
CA GLY A 226 4.76 -23.67 -7.42
C GLY A 226 3.78 -24.75 -7.89
N ASN A 227 3.08 -25.42 -6.96
CA ASN A 227 2.12 -26.48 -7.25
C ASN A 227 0.67 -25.98 -7.30
N ILE A 228 0.42 -24.71 -6.96
CA ILE A 228 -0.91 -24.13 -7.03
C ILE A 228 -1.29 -23.96 -8.51
N PRO A 229 -2.42 -24.52 -8.98
CA PRO A 229 -2.89 -24.31 -10.35
C PRO A 229 -2.99 -22.82 -10.71
N GLU A 230 -2.64 -22.46 -11.95
CA GLU A 230 -2.70 -21.05 -12.40
C GLU A 230 -4.11 -20.44 -12.32
N ASP A 231 -5.14 -21.28 -12.43
CA ASP A 231 -6.55 -20.89 -12.35
C ASP A 231 -7.11 -20.88 -10.91
N SER A 232 -6.26 -21.06 -9.90
CA SER A 232 -6.67 -21.00 -8.50
C SER A 232 -7.00 -19.56 -8.07
N TYR A 233 -8.05 -19.45 -7.25
CA TYR A 233 -8.41 -18.21 -6.59
C TYR A 233 -7.78 -18.17 -5.20
N LEU A 234 -7.26 -17.01 -4.83
CA LEU A 234 -6.75 -16.75 -3.49
C LEU A 234 -7.78 -15.96 -2.70
N MET A 235 -7.90 -16.27 -1.40
CA MET A 235 -8.77 -15.52 -0.50
C MET A 235 -8.23 -14.10 -0.31
N GLY A 236 -9.11 -13.12 -0.46
CA GLY A 236 -8.84 -11.71 -0.19
C GLY A 236 -8.99 -11.35 1.29
N ASN A 237 -8.88 -10.05 1.57
CA ASN A 237 -8.86 -9.47 2.92
C ASN A 237 -10.16 -8.72 3.28
N VAL A 238 -11.18 -8.80 2.43
CA VAL A 238 -12.51 -8.25 2.69
C VAL A 238 -13.50 -9.38 2.84
N TYR A 239 -14.23 -9.36 3.95
CA TYR A 239 -15.20 -10.38 4.34
C TYR A 239 -16.55 -9.73 4.61
N TYR A 240 -17.62 -10.41 4.24
CA TYR A 240 -18.97 -10.06 4.61
C TYR A 240 -19.56 -11.20 5.44
N VAL A 241 -19.97 -10.89 6.67
CA VAL A 241 -20.59 -11.83 7.59
C VAL A 241 -22.05 -11.44 7.74
N HIS A 242 -22.91 -12.35 7.34
CA HIS A 242 -24.35 -12.20 7.44
C HIS A 242 -24.77 -12.08 8.92
N ALA A 243 -25.85 -11.33 9.20
CA ALA A 243 -26.30 -11.08 10.58
C ALA A 243 -26.52 -12.38 11.38
N ASN A 244 -27.10 -13.40 10.73
CA ASN A 244 -27.33 -14.71 11.36
C ASN A 244 -26.04 -15.52 11.61
N SER A 245 -24.93 -15.13 10.98
CA SER A 245 -23.62 -15.77 11.14
C SER A 245 -22.74 -15.08 12.20
N VAL A 246 -23.15 -13.93 12.73
CA VAL A 246 -22.35 -13.16 13.70
C VAL A 246 -22.16 -13.90 15.01
N SER A 247 -23.20 -14.55 15.55
CA SER A 247 -23.07 -15.36 16.76
C SER A 247 -22.12 -16.54 16.56
N ALA A 248 -22.19 -17.20 15.41
CA ALA A 248 -21.29 -18.29 15.05
C ALA A 248 -19.83 -17.82 14.92
N LEU A 249 -19.60 -16.60 14.41
CA LEU A 249 -18.28 -15.96 14.38
C LEU A 249 -17.73 -15.78 15.79
N VAL A 250 -18.57 -15.27 16.69
CA VAL A 250 -18.23 -15.05 18.09
C VAL A 250 -17.92 -16.36 18.82
N GLU A 251 -18.69 -17.42 18.56
CA GLU A 251 -18.47 -18.76 19.09
C GLU A 251 -17.16 -19.35 18.58
N ALA A 252 -16.91 -19.29 17.27
CA ALA A 252 -15.70 -19.77 16.63
C ALA A 252 -14.44 -19.11 17.21
N ALA A 253 -14.49 -17.82 17.56
CA ALA A 253 -13.36 -17.12 18.16
C ALA A 253 -12.97 -17.63 19.57
N ASN A 254 -13.91 -18.25 20.30
CA ASN A 254 -13.66 -18.81 21.64
C ASN A 254 -13.22 -20.28 21.59
N ASP A 255 -13.28 -20.90 20.41
CA ASP A 255 -12.96 -22.30 20.20
C ASP A 255 -11.45 -22.47 20.04
N LYS A 256 -10.76 -22.70 21.17
CA LYS A 256 -9.30 -22.84 21.21
C LYS A 256 -8.76 -24.01 20.38
N GLU A 257 -9.59 -25.01 20.09
CA GLU A 257 -9.16 -26.18 19.30
C GLU A 257 -9.17 -25.88 17.80
N ASN A 258 -10.11 -25.04 17.34
CA ASN A 258 -10.27 -24.71 15.93
C ASN A 258 -9.52 -23.45 15.49
N VAL A 259 -9.10 -22.61 16.42
CA VAL A 259 -8.26 -21.44 16.11
C VAL A 259 -6.83 -21.90 15.96
N SER A 260 -6.39 -22.08 14.71
CA SER A 260 -4.99 -22.29 14.41
C SER A 260 -4.16 -21.16 15.03
N ILE A 261 -3.16 -21.51 15.85
CA ILE A 261 -2.16 -20.57 16.41
C ILE A 261 -1.22 -20.05 15.30
N SER A 262 -1.48 -20.39 14.03
CA SER A 262 -0.87 -19.76 12.87
C SER A 262 -0.78 -18.25 13.09
N ALA A 263 0.45 -17.74 13.06
CA ALA A 263 0.77 -16.37 13.41
C ALA A 263 -0.15 -15.39 12.67
N ARG A 264 -0.47 -14.23 13.29
CA ARG A 264 -1.34 -13.13 12.78
C ARG A 264 -1.10 -12.68 11.31
N PHE A 265 -0.09 -13.21 10.64
CA PHE A 265 0.27 -12.94 9.26
C PHE A 265 -0.59 -13.68 8.22
N ALA A 266 -1.29 -14.74 8.61
CA ALA A 266 -2.16 -15.46 7.70
C ALA A 266 -3.61 -14.97 7.83
N ALA A 267 -4.32 -14.89 6.70
CA ALA A 267 -5.79 -14.88 6.66
C ALA A 267 -6.45 -16.06 7.44
N GLY A 268 -5.63 -16.95 8.01
CA GLY A 268 -5.96 -18.21 8.69
C GLY A 268 -7.11 -18.13 9.67
N SER A 269 -7.21 -17.08 10.50
CA SER A 269 -8.27 -17.06 11.51
C SER A 269 -9.67 -16.86 10.92
N MET A 270 -9.83 -15.99 9.92
CA MET A 270 -11.11 -15.84 9.22
C MET A 270 -11.36 -17.04 8.30
N VAL A 271 -10.30 -17.63 7.75
CA VAL A 271 -10.36 -18.85 6.94
C VAL A 271 -10.96 -20.01 7.72
N ASP A 272 -10.53 -20.23 8.96
CA ASP A 272 -11.05 -21.30 9.81
C ASP A 272 -12.56 -21.10 10.09
N PHE A 273 -13.00 -19.86 10.32
CA PHE A 273 -14.42 -19.53 10.44
C PHE A 273 -15.20 -19.91 9.16
N PHE A 274 -14.79 -19.43 7.99
CA PHE A 274 -15.52 -19.75 6.74
C PHE A 274 -15.45 -21.24 6.37
N ARG A 275 -14.34 -21.92 6.67
CA ARG A 275 -14.22 -23.37 6.47
C ARG A 275 -15.21 -24.12 7.36
N LYS A 276 -15.39 -23.70 8.62
CA LYS A 276 -16.40 -24.26 9.53
C LYS A 276 -17.82 -24.04 8.98
N ARG A 277 -18.14 -22.83 8.51
CA ARG A 277 -19.44 -22.52 7.87
C ARG A 277 -19.75 -23.43 6.69
N LEU A 278 -18.77 -23.64 5.81
CA LEU A 278 -18.92 -24.55 4.65
C LEU A 278 -19.16 -26.00 5.08
N LYS A 279 -18.43 -26.50 6.10
CA LYS A 279 -18.64 -27.85 6.66
C LYS A 279 -20.03 -28.02 7.28
N GLU A 280 -20.58 -26.97 7.85
CA GLU A 280 -21.94 -26.92 8.40
C GLU A 280 -23.03 -26.79 7.31
N GLY A 281 -22.65 -26.71 6.03
CA GLY A 281 -23.57 -26.60 4.90
C GLY A 281 -24.10 -25.19 4.63
N HIS A 282 -23.48 -24.17 5.23
CA HIS A 282 -23.83 -22.77 4.94
C HIS A 282 -23.19 -22.31 3.64
N LYS A 283 -23.95 -21.52 2.88
CA LYS A 283 -23.49 -20.97 1.62
C LYS A 283 -22.57 -19.77 1.86
N VAL A 284 -21.41 -19.79 1.19
CA VAL A 284 -20.47 -18.68 1.15
C VAL A 284 -20.23 -18.33 -0.32
N TYR A 285 -20.29 -17.05 -0.67
CA TYR A 285 -20.03 -16.59 -2.04
C TYR A 285 -18.69 -15.88 -2.15
N ALA A 286 -17.99 -16.11 -3.25
CA ALA A 286 -16.76 -15.39 -3.58
C ALA A 286 -17.06 -14.15 -4.42
N HIS A 287 -16.39 -13.04 -4.13
CA HIS A 287 -16.39 -11.83 -4.95
C HIS A 287 -14.99 -11.61 -5.53
N GLU A 288 -14.86 -11.86 -6.83
CA GLU A 288 -13.59 -11.64 -7.54
C GLU A 288 -13.20 -10.16 -7.53
N CYS A 289 -11.95 -9.93 -7.14
CA CYS A 289 -11.27 -8.66 -7.11
C CYS A 289 -10.07 -8.74 -8.04
N LYS A 290 -9.81 -7.66 -8.78
CA LYS A 290 -8.78 -7.67 -9.83
C LYS A 290 -7.37 -7.67 -9.25
N HIS A 291 -7.05 -6.69 -8.42
CA HIS A 291 -5.69 -6.53 -7.87
C HIS A 291 -5.74 -6.32 -6.37
N VAL A 292 -4.96 -7.14 -5.66
CA VAL A 292 -4.73 -7.03 -4.22
C VAL A 292 -3.24 -6.82 -3.99
N LEU A 293 -2.90 -5.73 -3.31
CA LEU A 293 -1.53 -5.33 -3.00
C LEU A 293 -1.30 -5.58 -1.51
N CYS A 294 -0.66 -6.71 -1.19
CA CYS A 294 -0.25 -7.02 0.17
C CYS A 294 0.79 -6.01 0.67
N LEU A 295 0.86 -5.79 1.98
CA LEU A 295 1.79 -4.85 2.61
C LEU A 295 2.51 -5.51 3.78
N ASN A 296 2.87 -6.80 3.65
CA ASN A 296 3.46 -7.58 4.75
C ASN A 296 4.98 -7.47 4.80
N THR A 297 5.62 -7.13 3.67
CA THR A 297 7.07 -7.02 3.51
C THR A 297 7.45 -5.67 2.90
N LEU A 298 8.70 -5.24 3.08
CA LEU A 298 9.18 -3.99 2.50
C LEU A 298 9.11 -4.00 0.97
N ASN A 299 9.37 -5.14 0.33
CA ASN A 299 9.32 -5.26 -1.13
C ASN A 299 7.91 -5.11 -1.68
N GLN A 300 6.93 -5.73 -1.00
CA GLN A 300 5.52 -5.58 -1.35
C GLN A 300 5.05 -4.14 -1.19
N PHE A 301 5.45 -3.47 -0.10
CA PHE A 301 5.17 -2.04 0.08
C PHE A 301 5.81 -1.16 -0.99
N LYS A 302 7.10 -1.36 -1.31
CA LYS A 302 7.78 -0.60 -2.37
C LYS A 302 7.07 -0.73 -3.72
N PHE A 303 6.59 -1.93 -4.04
CA PHE A 303 5.80 -2.18 -5.25
C PHE A 303 4.46 -1.44 -5.20
N ALA A 304 3.70 -1.60 -4.11
CA ALA A 304 2.41 -0.94 -3.93
C ALA A 304 2.53 0.60 -3.96
N ASP A 305 3.46 1.18 -3.21
CA ASP A 305 3.72 2.63 -3.19
C ASP A 305 4.12 3.13 -4.58
N SER A 306 4.97 2.40 -5.30
CA SER A 306 5.36 2.74 -6.66
C SER A 306 4.18 2.68 -7.63
N PHE A 307 3.31 1.68 -7.48
CA PHE A 307 2.08 1.55 -8.27
C PHE A 307 1.15 2.75 -8.03
N PHE A 308 0.89 3.11 -6.77
CA PHE A 308 0.01 4.24 -6.44
C PHE A 308 0.58 5.58 -6.91
N LYS A 309 1.91 5.78 -6.86
CA LYS A 309 2.57 6.94 -7.46
C LYS A 309 2.41 6.98 -8.98
N PHE A 310 2.60 5.85 -9.65
CA PHE A 310 2.41 5.72 -11.08
C PHE A 310 0.96 6.01 -11.48
N TYR A 311 0.00 5.37 -10.79
CA TYR A 311 -1.43 5.58 -10.96
C TYR A 311 -1.82 7.05 -10.77
N ALA A 312 -1.35 7.70 -9.71
CA ALA A 312 -1.60 9.13 -9.49
C ALA A 312 -1.07 9.99 -10.64
N SER A 313 0.07 9.62 -11.25
CA SER A 313 0.58 10.30 -12.45
C SER A 313 -0.32 10.10 -13.67
N GLN A 314 -0.85 8.89 -13.88
CA GLN A 314 -1.77 8.59 -14.98
C GLN A 314 -3.09 9.34 -14.83
N VAL A 315 -3.60 9.43 -13.60
CA VAL A 315 -4.79 10.23 -13.30
C VAL A 315 -4.55 11.72 -13.58
N ARG A 316 -3.38 12.28 -13.25
CA ARG A 316 -3.04 13.68 -13.58
C ARG A 316 -3.00 13.92 -15.08
N LYS A 317 -2.34 13.03 -15.83
CA LYS A 317 -2.31 13.09 -17.31
C LYS A 317 -3.72 13.04 -17.90
N ALA A 318 -4.55 12.10 -17.46
CA ALA A 318 -5.93 12.00 -17.93
C ALA A 318 -6.75 13.27 -17.64
N ILE A 319 -6.55 13.92 -16.49
CA ILE A 319 -7.18 15.20 -16.15
C ILE A 319 -6.67 16.33 -17.06
N GLU A 320 -5.36 16.39 -17.33
CA GLU A 320 -4.75 17.37 -18.23
C GLU A 320 -5.24 17.20 -19.68
N ASP A 321 -5.30 15.97 -20.17
CA ASP A 321 -5.84 15.64 -21.49
C ASP A 321 -7.32 16.02 -21.61
N GLN A 322 -8.11 15.80 -20.56
CA GLN A 322 -9.51 16.23 -20.53
C GLN A 322 -9.64 17.76 -20.54
N LYS A 323 -8.77 18.48 -19.82
CA LYS A 323 -8.74 19.96 -19.84
C LYS A 323 -8.33 20.49 -21.22
N GLN A 324 -7.34 19.87 -21.85
CA GLN A 324 -6.90 20.25 -23.19
C GLN A 324 -8.02 20.02 -24.21
N LYS A 325 -8.67 18.85 -24.20
CA LYS A 325 -9.85 18.57 -25.03
C LYS A 325 -10.96 19.59 -24.80
N HIS A 326 -11.26 19.93 -23.55
CA HIS A 326 -12.27 20.95 -23.25
C HIS A 326 -11.89 22.34 -23.79
N ASN A 327 -10.61 22.74 -23.72
CA ASN A 327 -10.15 24.01 -24.28
C ASN A 327 -10.22 24.03 -25.82
N ASP A 328 -9.85 22.92 -26.47
CA ASP A 328 -9.93 22.76 -27.92
C ASP A 328 -11.40 22.77 -28.39
N THR A 329 -12.29 22.10 -27.65
CA THR A 329 -13.73 22.11 -27.90
C THR A 329 -14.34 23.50 -27.71
N ASN A 330 -13.98 24.26 -26.65
CA ASN A 330 -14.47 25.64 -26.50
C ASN A 330 -13.93 26.59 -27.58
N MET A 331 -12.69 26.39 -28.06
CA MET A 331 -12.19 27.11 -29.23
C MET A 331 -13.00 26.77 -30.50
N ALA A 332 -13.41 25.51 -30.66
CA ALA A 332 -14.25 25.08 -31.77
C ALA A 332 -15.73 25.48 -31.63
N GLU A 333 -16.27 25.56 -30.41
CA GLU A 333 -17.66 25.91 -30.09
C GLU A 333 -17.94 27.41 -30.19
N ASN A 334 -16.93 28.26 -30.01
CA ASN A 334 -17.00 29.66 -30.43
C ASN A 334 -17.25 29.81 -31.95
N PHE A 335 -17.17 28.72 -32.74
CA PHE A 335 -17.50 28.69 -34.15
C PHE A 335 -18.82 27.98 -34.50
N LYS A 336 -19.49 27.26 -33.58
CA LYS A 336 -20.77 26.59 -33.87
C LYS A 336 -21.69 26.54 -32.64
N THR A 337 -22.71 27.39 -32.65
CA THR A 337 -23.87 27.29 -31.76
C THR A 337 -24.72 26.08 -32.12
N GLU A 338 -24.55 24.98 -31.38
CA GLU A 338 -25.60 24.03 -30.97
C GLU A 338 -24.97 22.89 -30.16
N PHE A 339 -24.90 23.04 -28.84
CA PHE A 339 -24.44 21.98 -27.95
C PHE A 339 -25.43 20.81 -27.94
N SER A 340 -24.91 19.57 -27.99
CA SER A 340 -25.72 18.38 -27.77
C SER A 340 -26.21 18.32 -26.31
N ALA A 341 -27.45 17.87 -26.09
CA ALA A 341 -28.06 17.76 -24.76
C ALA A 341 -27.23 16.93 -23.75
N THR A 342 -26.39 16.03 -24.24
CA THR A 342 -25.51 15.16 -23.44
C THR A 342 -24.40 15.94 -22.75
N GLU A 343 -23.84 16.96 -23.40
CA GLU A 343 -22.76 17.77 -22.82
C GLU A 343 -23.28 18.77 -21.81
N ARG A 344 -24.46 19.35 -22.04
CA ARG A 344 -25.16 20.16 -21.02
C ARG A 344 -25.44 19.35 -19.76
N LYS A 345 -25.92 18.10 -19.90
CA LYS A 345 -26.20 17.22 -18.76
C LYS A 345 -24.93 16.83 -17.99
N LYS A 346 -23.80 16.65 -18.68
CA LYS A 346 -22.49 16.46 -18.02
C LYS A 346 -22.08 17.72 -17.25
N LYS A 347 -22.17 18.91 -17.88
CA LYS A 347 -21.82 20.20 -17.26
C LYS A 347 -22.66 20.50 -16.00
N GLU A 348 -23.98 20.33 -16.07
CA GLU A 348 -24.89 20.50 -14.92
C GLU A 348 -24.57 19.52 -13.78
N MET A 349 -24.14 18.30 -14.12
CA MET A 349 -23.69 17.34 -13.12
C MET A 349 -22.44 17.86 -12.39
N TYR A 350 -21.44 18.38 -13.12
CA TYR A 350 -20.22 18.95 -12.54
C TYR A 350 -20.50 20.13 -11.60
N GLU A 351 -21.33 21.09 -12.03
CA GLU A 351 -21.65 22.28 -11.23
C GLU A 351 -22.40 21.90 -9.94
N LYS A 352 -23.32 20.93 -10.03
CA LYS A 352 -24.07 20.43 -8.86
C LYS A 352 -23.17 19.66 -7.88
N TYR A 353 -22.14 18.97 -8.38
CA TYR A 353 -21.16 18.27 -7.55
C TYR A 353 -20.16 19.23 -6.90
N GLU A 354 -19.59 20.19 -7.62
CA GLU A 354 -18.68 21.19 -7.04
C GLU A 354 -19.37 22.01 -5.94
N LYS A 355 -20.66 22.33 -6.11
CA LYS A 355 -21.46 23.01 -5.07
C LYS A 355 -21.74 22.15 -3.84
N LYS A 356 -21.92 20.84 -4.00
CA LYS A 356 -22.03 19.91 -2.85
C LYS A 356 -20.70 19.78 -2.12
N LEU A 357 -19.58 19.79 -2.85
CA LEU A 357 -18.24 19.69 -2.28
C LEU A 357 -17.87 20.88 -1.42
N SER A 358 -18.16 22.10 -1.89
CA SER A 358 -17.86 23.33 -1.14
C SER A 358 -18.68 23.46 0.15
N GLN A 359 -19.74 22.66 0.30
CA GLN A 359 -20.62 22.62 1.47
C GLN A 359 -20.25 21.51 2.47
N THR A 360 -19.48 20.49 2.05
CA THR A 360 -19.02 19.41 2.93
C THR A 360 -17.64 19.71 3.48
N ASN A 361 -17.53 19.98 4.79
CA ASN A 361 -16.27 20.10 5.56
C ASN A 361 -15.47 18.77 5.65
N HIS A 362 -15.60 17.86 4.68
CA HIS A 362 -14.93 16.57 4.71
C HIS A 362 -13.49 16.69 4.25
N ILE A 363 -12.59 16.06 5.01
CA ILE A 363 -11.13 15.95 4.84
C ILE A 363 -10.77 15.10 3.60
N ILE A 364 -11.70 14.91 2.66
CA ILE A 364 -11.39 14.31 1.38
C ILE A 364 -10.88 15.47 0.52
N PRO A 365 -9.59 15.51 0.15
CA PRO A 365 -9.07 16.60 -0.64
C PRO A 365 -9.93 16.74 -1.91
N VAL A 366 -10.27 17.96 -2.31
CA VAL A 366 -10.97 18.31 -3.58
C VAL A 366 -10.37 17.56 -4.79
N TYR A 367 -9.11 17.14 -4.68
CA TYR A 367 -8.42 16.24 -5.59
C TYR A 367 -9.17 14.92 -5.85
N VAL A 368 -9.70 14.23 -4.83
CA VAL A 368 -10.29 12.89 -4.94
C VAL A 368 -11.55 12.83 -5.82
N VAL A 369 -12.35 13.90 -5.85
CA VAL A 369 -13.58 13.93 -6.67
C VAL A 369 -13.29 14.22 -8.14
N LYS A 370 -12.30 15.09 -8.44
CA LYS A 370 -11.78 15.23 -9.82
C LYS A 370 -11.09 13.95 -10.28
N GLN A 371 -10.52 13.18 -9.35
CA GLN A 371 -10.01 11.86 -9.65
C GLN A 371 -11.13 10.89 -10.02
N GLU A 372 -12.25 10.77 -9.30
CA GLU A 372 -13.29 9.75 -9.58
C GLU A 372 -13.76 9.71 -11.05
N LEU A 373 -13.97 10.86 -11.67
CA LEU A 373 -14.32 10.91 -13.09
C LEU A 373 -13.16 10.46 -13.99
N ALA A 374 -11.94 10.92 -13.74
CA ALA A 374 -10.76 10.44 -14.45
C ALA A 374 -10.54 8.93 -14.23
N ARG A 375 -10.83 8.41 -13.02
CA ARG A 375 -10.76 6.98 -12.69
C ARG A 375 -11.75 6.17 -13.54
N SER A 376 -12.94 6.70 -13.80
CA SER A 376 -13.92 6.02 -14.68
C SER A 376 -13.44 5.85 -16.12
N THR A 377 -12.48 6.67 -16.56
CA THR A 377 -11.88 6.58 -17.91
C THR A 377 -10.63 5.73 -17.97
N LEU A 378 -10.05 5.37 -16.82
CA LEU A 378 -8.80 4.64 -16.75
C LEU A 378 -9.08 3.15 -16.49
N ASP A 379 -8.63 2.31 -17.43
CA ASP A 379 -8.63 0.87 -17.21
C ASP A 379 -7.47 0.49 -16.28
N THR A 380 -7.80 0.02 -15.08
CA THR A 380 -6.79 -0.32 -14.07
C THR A 380 -5.99 -1.56 -14.45
N ASP A 381 -6.54 -2.46 -15.27
CA ASP A 381 -5.81 -3.63 -15.76
C ASP A 381 -4.72 -3.21 -16.76
N GLN A 382 -5.04 -2.27 -17.64
CA GLN A 382 -4.07 -1.66 -18.54
C GLN A 382 -2.98 -0.92 -17.75
N ILE A 383 -3.36 -0.10 -16.77
CA ILE A 383 -2.39 0.64 -15.95
C ILE A 383 -1.49 -0.31 -15.16
N MET A 384 -2.03 -1.40 -14.60
CA MET A 384 -1.22 -2.39 -13.89
C MET A 384 -0.21 -3.05 -14.83
N SER A 385 -0.62 -3.44 -16.03
CA SER A 385 0.27 -4.02 -17.06
C SER A 385 1.39 -3.06 -17.49
N GLU A 386 1.05 -1.78 -17.73
CA GLU A 386 2.02 -0.72 -18.03
C GLU A 386 2.98 -0.50 -16.86
N PHE A 387 2.45 -0.49 -15.63
CA PHE A 387 3.24 -0.33 -14.41
C PHE A 387 4.21 -1.50 -14.22
N GLU A 388 3.79 -2.75 -14.37
CA GLU A 388 4.67 -3.91 -14.23
C GLU A 388 5.83 -3.86 -15.23
N SER A 389 5.55 -3.46 -16.47
CA SER A 389 6.57 -3.26 -17.52
C SER A 389 7.57 -2.16 -17.14
N HIS A 390 7.07 -1.04 -16.62
CA HIS A 390 7.89 0.07 -16.14
C HIS A 390 8.74 -0.31 -14.92
N TYR A 391 8.13 -1.00 -13.95
CA TYR A 391 8.76 -1.43 -12.71
C TYR A 391 9.84 -2.50 -12.97
N ALA A 392 9.62 -3.42 -13.93
CA ALA A 392 10.61 -4.38 -14.39
C ALA A 392 11.87 -3.67 -14.92
N THR A 393 11.68 -2.64 -15.74
CA THR A 393 12.77 -1.86 -16.33
C THR A 393 13.59 -1.14 -15.25
N ILE A 394 12.93 -0.50 -14.28
CA ILE A 394 13.61 0.15 -13.14
C ILE A 394 14.39 -0.89 -12.32
N SER A 395 13.78 -2.03 -12.03
CA SER A 395 14.40 -3.09 -11.22
C SER A 395 15.62 -3.70 -11.90
N GLN A 396 15.57 -3.91 -13.22
CA GLN A 396 16.71 -4.39 -14.01
C GLN A 396 17.85 -3.37 -14.03
N ASN A 397 17.54 -2.09 -14.22
CA ASN A 397 18.54 -1.02 -14.19
C ASN A 397 19.23 -0.91 -12.82
N GLN A 398 18.49 -1.09 -11.72
CA GLN A 398 19.08 -1.12 -10.37
C GLN A 398 19.99 -2.34 -10.15
N ARG A 399 19.61 -3.52 -10.68
CA ARG A 399 20.45 -4.72 -10.57
C ARG A 399 21.73 -4.63 -11.39
N ASN A 400 21.68 -4.05 -12.59
CA ASN A 400 22.87 -3.89 -13.44
C ASN A 400 23.93 -2.94 -12.85
N VAL A 401 23.54 -2.09 -11.90
CA VAL A 401 24.48 -1.24 -11.13
C VAL A 401 25.29 -2.08 -10.12
N THR A 402 24.91 -3.33 -9.86
CA THR A 402 25.50 -4.19 -8.84
C THR A 402 26.16 -5.42 -9.49
N LEU A 403 27.49 -5.37 -9.67
CA LEU A 403 28.41 -6.48 -9.98
C LEU A 403 28.45 -7.00 -11.44
N THR A 404 29.24 -6.33 -12.28
CA THR A 404 29.94 -7.01 -13.39
C THR A 404 31.29 -7.55 -12.87
N LYS A 405 31.40 -8.87 -12.74
CA LYS A 405 32.69 -9.56 -12.47
C LYS A 405 33.52 -9.52 -13.75
N GLY A 406 34.53 -8.65 -13.79
CA GLY A 406 35.48 -8.60 -14.91
C GLY A 406 36.24 -9.92 -15.07
N LYS A 407 36.51 -10.32 -16.32
CA LYS A 407 37.27 -11.55 -16.66
C LYS A 407 38.69 -11.61 -16.06
N SER A 408 39.20 -10.53 -15.49
CA SER A 408 40.52 -10.43 -14.87
C SER A 408 40.56 -10.73 -13.37
N GLY A 409 39.44 -11.10 -12.73
CA GLY A 409 39.38 -11.30 -11.28
C GLY A 409 39.49 -9.99 -10.46
N ALA A 410 39.77 -8.86 -11.10
CA ALA A 410 39.66 -7.54 -10.51
C ALA A 410 38.19 -7.07 -10.58
N MET A 411 37.64 -6.65 -9.43
CA MET A 411 36.37 -5.91 -9.40
C MET A 411 36.55 -4.59 -10.14
N GLN A 412 36.18 -4.56 -11.43
CA GLN A 412 35.94 -3.30 -12.12
C GLN A 412 34.55 -2.81 -11.71
N VAL A 413 34.52 -1.83 -10.82
CA VAL A 413 33.33 -1.01 -10.59
C VAL A 413 33.07 -0.27 -11.90
N GLN A 414 32.06 -0.68 -12.68
CA GLN A 414 31.58 0.19 -13.75
C GLN A 414 31.16 1.51 -13.10
N PRO A 415 31.62 2.65 -13.65
CA PRO A 415 31.28 3.94 -13.07
C PRO A 415 29.76 4.06 -13.11
N GLN A 416 29.14 4.06 -11.93
CA GLN A 416 27.82 4.64 -11.79
C GLN A 416 27.84 5.95 -12.56
N GLU A 417 26.84 6.20 -13.40
CA GLU A 417 26.46 7.57 -13.75
C GLU A 417 26.04 8.25 -12.44
N LYS A 418 27.03 8.55 -11.59
CA LYS A 418 26.87 9.56 -10.56
C LYS A 418 26.41 10.76 -11.38
N LYS A 419 25.22 11.27 -11.09
CA LYS A 419 24.89 12.64 -11.45
C LYS A 419 25.97 13.49 -10.82
N TYR A 420 27.03 13.75 -11.57
CA TYR A 420 28.10 14.63 -11.16
C TYR A 420 27.46 16.01 -11.16
N THR A 421 26.89 16.38 -10.01
CA THR A 421 26.51 17.75 -9.77
C THR A 421 27.79 18.56 -9.86
N LEU A 422 27.91 19.34 -10.93
CA LEU A 422 28.98 20.31 -11.09
C LEU A 422 29.10 21.10 -9.78
N PRO A 423 30.31 21.24 -9.20
CA PRO A 423 30.50 22.10 -8.04
C PRO A 423 29.88 23.46 -8.30
N GLN A 424 29.24 24.07 -7.29
CA GLN A 424 28.48 25.32 -7.45
C GLN A 424 29.28 26.43 -8.16
N ARG A 425 30.61 26.49 -7.95
CA ARG A 425 31.50 27.43 -8.65
C ARG A 425 31.51 27.29 -10.17
N PHE A 426 31.22 26.12 -10.72
CA PHE A 426 31.15 25.89 -12.16
C PHE A 426 29.71 26.03 -12.71
N CYS A 427 28.69 25.93 -11.85
CA CYS A 427 27.29 26.17 -12.21
C CYS A 427 26.97 27.67 -12.31
N ASP A 428 27.62 28.50 -11.50
CA ASP A 428 27.35 29.94 -11.42
C ASP A 428 28.65 30.73 -11.53
N THR A 429 28.81 31.43 -12.66
CA THR A 429 30.00 32.24 -12.94
C THR A 429 30.11 33.46 -12.03
N SER A 430 29.01 33.92 -11.42
CA SER A 430 29.02 35.07 -10.50
C SER A 430 29.78 34.78 -9.21
N THR A 431 29.95 33.49 -8.86
CA THR A 431 30.75 33.06 -7.71
C THR A 431 32.26 33.32 -7.89
N TRP A 432 32.72 33.52 -9.13
CA TRP A 432 34.11 33.89 -9.42
C TRP A 432 34.31 35.39 -9.24
N LYS A 433 35.08 35.77 -8.22
CA LYS A 433 35.45 37.17 -7.97
C LYS A 433 36.57 37.60 -8.92
N HIS A 434 36.20 38.00 -10.14
CA HIS A 434 37.14 38.54 -11.12
C HIS A 434 37.49 39.99 -10.82
N GLN A 435 38.72 40.24 -10.38
CA GLN A 435 39.23 41.58 -10.06
C GLN A 435 40.57 41.81 -10.77
N PRO A 436 40.55 42.10 -12.08
CA PRO A 436 41.78 42.32 -12.83
C PRO A 436 42.48 43.59 -12.34
N VAL A 437 43.80 43.55 -12.27
CA VAL A 437 44.61 44.74 -11.95
C VAL A 437 44.45 45.74 -13.08
N LYS A 438 43.84 46.90 -12.77
CA LYS A 438 43.64 47.97 -13.75
C LYS A 438 45.01 48.57 -14.10
N GLN A 439 45.39 48.50 -15.36
CA GLN A 439 46.58 49.17 -15.88
C GLN A 439 46.20 50.42 -16.67
N HIS A 440 47.11 51.38 -16.69
CA HIS A 440 46.99 52.56 -17.54
C HIS A 440 47.05 52.15 -19.01
N SER A 441 46.17 52.70 -19.85
CA SER A 441 46.02 52.29 -21.26
C SER A 441 47.29 52.46 -22.10
N VAL A 442 48.18 53.38 -21.72
CA VAL A 442 49.45 53.66 -22.39
C VAL A 442 50.61 52.80 -21.87
N PHE A 443 50.45 52.15 -20.70
CA PHE A 443 51.49 51.35 -20.04
C PHE A 443 51.08 49.88 -19.87
N THR A 444 50.46 49.29 -20.90
CA THR A 444 50.08 47.88 -20.90
C THR A 444 51.25 47.00 -21.30
N THR A 445 51.59 46.03 -20.45
CA THR A 445 52.58 44.99 -20.79
C THR A 445 51.90 43.79 -21.46
N THR A 446 52.58 43.04 -22.32
CA THR A 446 52.03 41.80 -22.88
C THR A 446 51.62 40.78 -21.81
N ASN A 447 52.31 40.76 -20.67
CA ASN A 447 51.98 39.89 -19.54
C ASN A 447 50.66 40.26 -18.84
N SER A 448 50.16 41.49 -18.98
CA SER A 448 48.89 41.89 -18.35
C SER A 448 47.66 41.41 -19.11
N THR A 449 47.85 40.80 -20.27
CA THR A 449 46.76 40.13 -21.01
C THR A 449 46.29 38.86 -20.30
N TYR A 450 47.17 38.19 -19.53
CA TYR A 450 46.81 37.03 -18.73
C TYR A 450 45.94 37.45 -17.54
N GLY A 451 44.74 36.86 -17.44
CA GLY A 451 43.81 37.18 -16.35
C GLY A 451 43.08 38.52 -16.51
N LEU A 452 43.08 39.15 -17.70
CA LEU A 452 42.26 40.33 -17.95
C LEU A 452 40.79 39.97 -18.23
N LYS A 453 40.56 38.84 -18.92
CA LYS A 453 39.23 38.38 -19.36
C LYS A 453 38.46 37.70 -18.22
N ALA A 454 37.21 38.13 -18.00
CA ALA A 454 36.32 37.51 -17.03
C ALA A 454 35.87 36.10 -17.49
N PRO A 455 35.70 35.14 -16.57
CA PRO A 455 35.10 33.85 -16.90
C PRO A 455 33.63 34.03 -17.33
N SER A 456 33.20 33.29 -18.35
CA SER A 456 31.81 33.26 -18.82
C SER A 456 31.24 31.83 -18.79
N PRO A 457 29.91 31.64 -18.84
CA PRO A 457 29.32 30.29 -18.80
C PRO A 457 29.86 29.36 -19.90
N GLN A 458 30.20 29.91 -21.07
CA GLN A 458 30.79 29.17 -22.20
C GLN A 458 32.22 28.68 -21.93
N THR A 459 32.92 29.26 -20.96
CA THR A 459 34.27 28.85 -20.55
C THR A 459 34.25 27.82 -19.40
N MET A 460 33.08 27.54 -18.81
CA MET A 460 32.95 26.55 -17.74
C MET A 460 32.85 25.13 -18.31
N PRO A 461 33.43 24.12 -17.64
CA PRO A 461 33.36 22.74 -18.12
C PRO A 461 31.95 22.16 -17.95
N GLY A 462 31.48 21.38 -18.93
CA GLY A 462 30.20 20.65 -18.83
C GLY A 462 30.24 19.48 -17.83
N LEU A 463 31.44 19.02 -17.45
CA LEU A 463 31.65 17.96 -16.45
C LEU A 463 32.95 18.23 -15.68
N PHE A 464 32.90 18.09 -14.35
CA PHE A 464 34.06 18.23 -13.47
C PHE A 464 34.30 16.93 -12.69
N ALA A 465 35.27 16.13 -13.17
CA ALA A 465 35.70 14.89 -12.52
C ALA A 465 36.81 15.16 -11.49
N GLY A 466 36.48 15.87 -10.41
CA GLY A 466 37.43 16.13 -9.33
C GLY A 466 37.77 14.86 -8.53
N ILE A 467 39.05 14.65 -8.21
CA ILE A 467 39.49 13.56 -7.34
C ILE A 467 39.35 14.00 -5.88
N ASN A 468 38.53 13.30 -5.09
CA ASN A 468 38.40 13.57 -3.67
C ASN A 468 39.48 12.79 -2.88
N GLY A 469 40.51 13.51 -2.41
CA GLY A 469 41.57 12.95 -1.57
C GLY A 469 41.20 12.75 -0.09
N SER A 470 39.97 13.02 0.33
CA SER A 470 39.55 12.86 1.74
C SER A 470 39.81 11.45 2.27
N PHE A 471 39.66 10.40 1.46
CA PHE A 471 39.98 9.06 1.89
C PHE A 471 41.50 8.86 2.06
N THR A 472 42.29 9.22 1.06
CA THR A 472 43.74 8.96 1.05
C THR A 472 44.51 9.83 2.05
N THR A 473 44.01 11.01 2.37
CA THR A 473 44.62 11.94 3.34
C THR A 473 44.66 11.39 4.78
N HIS A 474 43.81 10.43 5.13
CA HIS A 474 43.81 9.81 6.46
C HIS A 474 44.86 8.70 6.62
N PHE A 475 45.54 8.30 5.55
CA PHE A 475 46.54 7.24 5.61
C PHE A 475 47.95 7.86 5.70
N PRO A 476 48.60 7.82 6.88
CA PRO A 476 50.01 8.20 6.97
C PRO A 476 50.83 7.22 6.14
N GLY A 477 51.60 7.72 5.17
CA GLY A 477 52.29 6.94 4.14
C GLY A 477 53.39 5.96 4.61
N LEU A 478 53.49 5.70 5.91
CA LEU A 478 54.45 4.78 6.51
C LEU A 478 53.70 3.71 7.31
N TYR A 479 53.36 2.61 6.63
CA TYR A 479 52.87 1.41 7.30
C TYR A 479 54.05 0.63 7.91
N LYS A 480 54.02 0.39 9.22
CA LYS A 480 54.96 -0.49 9.91
C LYS A 480 54.19 -1.63 10.57
N SER A 481 54.42 -2.86 10.12
CA SER A 481 53.91 -4.04 10.81
C SER A 481 54.80 -4.36 12.01
N SER A 482 54.24 -4.28 13.21
CA SER A 482 54.92 -4.63 14.47
C SER A 482 54.28 -5.84 15.16
N GLY A 483 53.38 -6.55 14.48
CA GLY A 483 52.69 -7.72 15.02
C GLY A 483 53.59 -8.95 15.07
N PHE A 484 53.52 -9.71 16.16
CA PHE A 484 54.04 -11.08 16.19
C PHE A 484 53.16 -11.98 15.32
N ASN A 485 53.79 -12.92 14.60
CA ASN A 485 53.03 -13.94 13.86
C ASN A 485 52.43 -14.94 14.85
N THR A 486 51.13 -14.82 15.11
CA THR A 486 50.36 -15.73 15.98
C THR A 486 49.55 -16.75 15.18
N ALA A 487 49.87 -16.95 13.89
CA ALA A 487 49.18 -17.94 13.08
C ALA A 487 49.41 -19.34 13.67
N LYS A 488 48.31 -20.00 14.05
CA LYS A 488 48.34 -21.42 14.41
C LYS A 488 48.49 -22.21 13.13
N THR A 489 49.53 -23.04 13.02
CA THR A 489 49.76 -23.87 11.83
C THR A 489 48.60 -24.85 11.64
N THR A 490 47.68 -24.55 10.74
CA THR A 490 46.62 -25.47 10.32
C THR A 490 47.10 -26.26 9.11
N SER A 491 47.86 -27.33 9.35
CA SER A 491 48.13 -28.31 8.29
C SER A 491 46.82 -29.00 7.91
N LYS A 492 46.47 -28.99 6.62
CA LYS A 492 45.35 -29.79 6.10
C LYS A 492 45.55 -31.30 6.33
N VAL A 493 46.79 -31.73 6.57
CA VAL A 493 47.17 -33.13 6.77
C VAL A 493 47.01 -33.57 8.23
N HIS A 494 47.18 -32.66 9.21
CA HIS A 494 47.07 -33.02 10.63
C HIS A 494 45.62 -33.01 11.14
N LYS A 495 44.71 -32.29 10.49
CA LYS A 495 43.29 -32.28 10.88
C LYS A 495 42.61 -33.65 10.70
N SER A 496 43.14 -34.52 9.84
CA SER A 496 42.68 -35.92 9.69
C SER A 496 43.38 -36.91 10.63
N LEU A 497 44.43 -36.49 11.35
CA LEU A 497 45.16 -37.33 12.30
C LEU A 497 44.75 -37.09 13.76
N ASP A 498 44.17 -35.93 14.07
CA ASP A 498 43.65 -35.59 15.40
C ASP A 498 42.22 -36.13 15.66
N ASP A 499 41.54 -36.67 14.64
CA ASP A 499 40.18 -37.23 14.71
C ASP A 499 40.16 -38.78 14.92
N PHE A 500 41.27 -39.40 15.36
CA PHE A 500 41.37 -40.84 15.66
C PHE A 500 41.62 -41.15 17.14
#